data_AF-A0A5B6YX71-F1
#
_entry.id   AF-A0A5B6YX71-F1
#
_cell.length_a   1.000
_cell.length_b   1.000
_cell.length_c   1.000
_cell.angle_alpha   90.00
_cell.angle_beta   90.00
_cell.angle_gamma   90.00
#
_symmetry.space_group_name_H-M   'P 1'
#
loop_
_entity.id
_entity.type
_entity.pdbx_description
1 polymer ?
#
loop_
_entity_poly.entity_id
_entity_poly.type
_entity_poly.pdbx_seq_one_letter_code
_entity_poly.pdbx_strand_id
1 'polypeptide(L)'
;MLVKDSCMRWNKELLSSFFLPSEVEDICMIPLSMHAVPDRLLWHFLKHGAFTVKSAYPIAIEYLKKMSNIEVCESSNKDGLNKLWKILWSLGIPKKIKNFLWRAMVDILPTGTRLADRHLSVDCNCRLCEERVETSVHLFSQCAWAQIV
;
A
#
# COMPACT_ATOMS: atom_id res chain seq x y z
N MET A 1 2.87 -37.28 4.63
CA MET A 1 3.86 -36.48 3.87
C MET A 1 3.84 -36.92 2.41
N LEU A 2 4.04 -35.98 1.47
CA LEU A 2 4.08 -36.27 0.02
C LEU A 2 5.35 -37.04 -0.41
N VAL A 3 6.36 -37.08 0.46
CA VAL A 3 7.60 -37.84 0.32
C VAL A 3 7.57 -39.04 1.28
N LYS A 4 8.13 -40.17 0.85
CA LYS A 4 8.32 -41.38 1.67
C LYS A 4 9.58 -41.22 2.52
N ASP A 5 9.41 -41.16 3.85
CA ASP A 5 10.51 -40.94 4.82
C ASP A 5 11.61 -42.01 4.77
N SER A 6 11.28 -43.24 4.38
CA SER A 6 12.23 -44.35 4.34
C SER A 6 13.18 -44.32 3.14
N CYS A 7 12.88 -43.57 2.08
CA CYS A 7 13.65 -43.62 0.84
C CYS A 7 13.81 -42.28 0.11
N MET A 8 13.35 -41.16 0.69
CA MET A 8 13.43 -39.81 0.08
C MET A 8 12.93 -39.80 -1.37
N ARG A 9 11.78 -40.47 -1.61
CA ARG A 9 11.10 -40.52 -2.91
C ARG A 9 9.69 -39.98 -2.82
N TRP A 10 9.23 -39.36 -3.89
CA TRP A 10 7.84 -38.94 -4.05
C TRP A 10 6.87 -40.12 -3.88
N ASN A 11 5.83 -39.93 -3.08
CA ASN A 11 4.77 -40.90 -2.91
C ASN A 11 3.74 -40.74 -4.04
N LYS A 12 4.00 -41.37 -5.19
CA LYS A 12 3.17 -41.24 -6.40
C LYS A 12 1.70 -41.59 -6.17
N GLU A 13 1.41 -42.63 -5.38
CA GLU A 13 0.03 -43.04 -5.06
C GLU A 13 -0.73 -41.93 -4.34
N LEU A 14 -0.08 -41.26 -3.38
CA LEU A 14 -0.65 -40.13 -2.65
C LEU A 14 -0.74 -38.88 -3.52
N LEU A 15 0.25 -38.62 -4.38
CA LEU A 15 0.20 -37.50 -5.31
C LEU A 15 -0.96 -37.65 -6.30
N SER A 16 -1.15 -38.84 -6.87
CA SER A 16 -2.25 -39.15 -7.77
C SER A 16 -3.64 -39.06 -7.13
N SER A 17 -3.75 -39.11 -5.80
CA SER A 17 -5.04 -38.90 -5.12
C SER A 17 -5.39 -37.43 -4.91
N PHE A 18 -4.42 -36.51 -4.94
CA PHE A 18 -4.63 -35.09 -4.66
C PHE A 18 -4.45 -34.17 -5.87
N PHE A 19 -3.69 -34.61 -6.88
CA PHE A 19 -3.26 -33.79 -8.01
C PHE A 19 -3.63 -34.43 -9.35
N LEU A 20 -3.76 -33.61 -10.39
CA LEU A 20 -3.96 -34.05 -11.76
C LEU A 20 -2.72 -34.81 -12.27
N PRO A 21 -2.86 -35.75 -13.22
CA PRO A 21 -1.73 -36.51 -13.73
C PRO A 21 -0.56 -35.64 -14.23
N SER A 22 -0.84 -34.52 -14.89
CA SER A 22 0.17 -33.56 -15.34
C SER A 22 0.91 -32.89 -14.18
N GLU A 23 0.18 -32.52 -13.12
CA GLU A 23 0.78 -31.92 -11.91
C GLU A 23 1.64 -32.94 -11.15
N VAL A 24 1.21 -34.21 -11.11
CA VAL A 24 2.01 -35.28 -10.50
C VAL A 24 3.34 -35.47 -11.23
N GLU A 25 3.34 -35.40 -12.56
CA GLU A 25 4.57 -35.44 -13.36
C GLU A 25 5.49 -34.26 -13.03
N ASP A 26 4.95 -33.04 -13.02
CA ASP A 26 5.70 -31.82 -12.68
C ASP A 26 6.29 -31.87 -11.26
N ILE A 27 5.49 -32.29 -10.27
CA ILE A 27 5.94 -32.45 -8.88
C ILE A 27 7.06 -33.49 -8.80
N CYS A 28 6.95 -34.60 -9.53
CA CYS A 28 7.98 -35.64 -9.55
C CYS A 28 9.30 -35.16 -10.18
N MET A 29 9.29 -34.11 -11.01
CA MET A 29 10.51 -33.51 -11.56
C MET A 29 11.28 -32.65 -10.55
N ILE A 30 10.65 -32.25 -9.44
CA ILE A 30 11.32 -31.47 -8.39
C ILE A 30 12.33 -32.39 -7.69
N PRO A 31 13.64 -32.04 -7.73
CA PRO A 31 14.67 -32.87 -7.13
C PRO A 31 14.55 -32.85 -5.61
N LEU A 32 14.49 -34.05 -5.02
CA LEU A 32 14.52 -34.22 -3.57
C LEU A 32 15.96 -34.17 -3.06
N SER A 33 16.16 -33.56 -1.90
CA SER A 33 17.44 -33.59 -1.21
C SER A 33 17.79 -35.04 -0.84
N MET A 34 19.04 -35.45 -1.12
CA MET A 34 19.56 -36.74 -0.64
C MET A 34 19.84 -36.73 0.87
N HIS A 35 19.92 -35.55 1.47
CA HIS A 35 20.08 -35.36 2.90
C HIS A 35 18.70 -35.17 3.54
N ALA A 36 18.44 -35.89 4.63
CA ALA A 36 17.25 -35.72 5.46
C ALA A 36 17.34 -34.42 6.28
N VAL A 37 17.20 -33.28 5.60
CA VAL A 37 17.13 -31.95 6.20
C VAL A 37 15.67 -31.67 6.55
N PRO A 38 15.34 -31.14 7.74
CA PRO A 38 13.98 -30.78 8.07
C PRO A 38 13.46 -29.68 7.13
N ASP A 39 12.17 -29.75 6.81
CA ASP A 39 11.50 -28.75 6.01
C ASP A 39 11.58 -27.36 6.67
N ARG A 40 11.72 -26.33 5.83
CA ARG A 40 11.76 -24.93 6.25
C ARG A 40 10.93 -24.07 5.32
N LEU A 41 10.26 -23.08 5.88
CA LEU A 41 9.54 -22.08 5.10
C LEU A 41 10.56 -21.17 4.38
N LEU A 42 10.39 -21.03 3.06
CA LEU A 42 11.22 -20.17 2.22
C LEU A 42 10.36 -19.09 1.56
N TRP A 43 10.79 -17.85 1.70
CA TRP A 43 10.22 -16.73 0.98
C TRP A 43 10.74 -16.73 -0.47
N HIS A 44 9.96 -17.30 -1.38
CA HIS A 44 10.38 -17.55 -2.78
C HIS A 44 10.75 -16.27 -3.57
N PHE A 45 10.32 -15.10 -3.12
CA PHE A 45 10.67 -13.82 -3.74
C PHE A 45 12.11 -13.36 -3.44
N LEU A 46 12.82 -14.03 -2.54
CA LEU A 46 14.22 -13.75 -2.24
C LEU A 46 15.08 -14.99 -2.48
N LYS A 47 16.24 -14.79 -3.13
CA LYS A 47 17.18 -15.88 -3.46
C LYS A 47 17.69 -16.67 -2.24
N HIS A 48 17.73 -16.04 -1.07
CA HIS A 48 18.15 -16.66 0.19
C HIS A 48 16.96 -17.17 1.03
N GLY A 49 15.73 -16.97 0.54
CA GLY A 49 14.51 -17.49 1.14
C GLY A 49 14.12 -16.88 2.49
N ALA A 50 14.81 -15.84 2.98
CA ALA A 50 14.45 -15.22 4.25
C ALA A 50 13.21 -14.33 4.08
N PHE A 51 12.25 -14.50 4.97
CA PHE A 51 11.09 -13.62 5.05
C PHE A 51 11.44 -12.37 5.85
N THR A 52 11.11 -11.20 5.30
CA THR A 52 11.08 -9.94 6.06
C THR A 52 9.85 -9.13 5.68
N VAL A 53 9.32 -8.35 6.63
CA VAL A 53 8.22 -7.42 6.34
C VAL A 53 8.61 -6.45 5.21
N LYS A 54 9.87 -6.03 5.16
CA LYS A 54 10.42 -5.16 4.11
C LYS A 54 10.31 -5.78 2.71
N SER A 55 10.59 -7.07 2.56
CA SER A 55 10.46 -7.76 1.28
C SER A 55 9.02 -8.12 0.94
N ALA A 56 8.19 -8.40 1.94
CA ALA A 56 6.79 -8.79 1.75
C ALA A 56 5.86 -7.61 1.45
N TYR A 57 6.15 -6.43 2.01
CA TYR A 57 5.27 -5.26 1.91
C TYR A 57 5.01 -4.80 0.47
N PRO A 58 6.00 -4.62 -0.43
CA PRO A 58 5.75 -4.18 -1.79
C PRO A 58 4.84 -5.16 -2.56
N ILE A 59 5.04 -6.45 -2.34
CA ILE A 59 4.24 -7.52 -2.96
C ILE A 59 2.81 -7.46 -2.46
N ALA A 60 2.61 -7.36 -1.13
CA ALA A 60 1.28 -7.23 -0.55
C ALA A 60 0.52 -6.00 -1.10
N ILE A 61 1.20 -4.86 -1.26
CA ILE A 61 0.61 -3.66 -1.86
C ILE A 61 0.23 -3.88 -3.32
N GLU A 62 1.07 -4.56 -4.11
CA GLU A 62 0.75 -4.89 -5.50
C GLU A 62 -0.49 -5.79 -5.60
N TYR A 63 -0.60 -6.81 -4.74
CA TYR A 63 -1.78 -7.66 -4.67
C TYR A 63 -3.03 -6.86 -4.32
N LEU A 64 -2.98 -6.00 -3.30
CA LEU A 64 -4.12 -5.18 -2.88
C LEU A 64 -4.59 -4.24 -3.99
N LYS A 65 -3.69 -3.61 -4.72
CA LYS A 65 -4.02 -2.75 -5.87
C LYS A 65 -4.68 -3.51 -7.02
N LYS A 66 -4.30 -4.77 -7.25
CA LYS A 66 -4.92 -5.61 -8.29
C LYS A 66 -6.32 -6.08 -7.89
N MET A 67 -6.52 -6.35 -6.60
CA MET A 67 -7.77 -6.91 -6.09
C MET A 67 -8.83 -5.86 -5.78
N SER A 68 -8.39 -4.64 -5.50
CA SER A 68 -9.27 -3.54 -5.15
C SER A 68 -8.76 -2.30 -5.89
N ASN A 69 -9.66 -1.57 -6.55
CA ASN A 69 -9.37 -0.21 -7.05
C ASN A 69 -9.14 0.79 -5.88
N ILE A 70 -8.65 0.32 -4.74
CA ILE A 70 -8.26 1.12 -3.60
C ILE A 70 -6.89 1.71 -3.92
N GLU A 71 -6.83 3.03 -4.01
CA GLU A 71 -5.58 3.77 -3.92
C GLU A 71 -5.02 3.57 -2.51
N VAL A 72 -4.26 2.50 -2.30
CA VAL A 72 -3.53 2.31 -1.05
C VAL A 72 -2.60 3.49 -0.87
N CYS A 73 -2.67 4.19 0.27
CA CYS A 73 -1.85 5.36 0.56
C CYS A 73 -0.36 5.04 0.38
N GLU A 74 0.17 5.38 -0.80
CA GLU A 74 1.57 5.13 -1.11
C GLU A 74 2.45 6.10 -0.33
N SER A 75 3.54 5.57 0.22
CA SER A 75 4.63 6.38 0.76
C SER A 75 5.19 7.27 -0.36
N SER A 76 4.75 8.53 -0.45
CA SER A 76 5.27 9.73 -1.16
C SER A 76 5.93 9.58 -2.56
N ASN A 77 6.04 8.40 -3.16
CA ASN A 77 6.95 8.12 -4.27
C ASN A 77 6.34 8.34 -5.65
N LYS A 78 5.25 9.10 -5.75
CA LYS A 78 4.85 9.65 -7.05
C LYS A 78 5.82 10.79 -7.38
N ASP A 79 6.65 10.63 -8.42
CA ASP A 79 7.70 11.58 -8.83
C ASP A 79 7.25 13.05 -8.91
N GLY A 80 5.95 13.29 -9.18
CA GLY A 80 5.35 14.63 -9.12
C GLY A 80 5.26 15.22 -7.71
N LEU A 81 4.79 14.45 -6.74
CA LEU A 81 4.66 14.88 -5.34
C LEU A 81 6.03 15.07 -4.69
N ASN A 82 7.00 14.20 -5.01
CA ASN A 82 8.37 14.34 -4.51
C ASN A 82 9.02 15.67 -4.91
N LYS A 83 8.77 16.16 -6.13
CA LYS A 83 9.25 17.49 -6.57
C LYS A 83 8.59 18.61 -5.77
N LEU A 84 7.27 18.55 -5.58
CA LEU A 84 6.52 19.52 -4.79
C LEU A 84 7.00 19.58 -3.34
N TRP A 85 7.27 18.43 -2.71
CA TRP A 85 7.81 18.40 -1.35
C TRP A 85 9.20 18.99 -1.27
N LYS A 86 10.09 18.70 -2.22
CA LYS A 86 11.41 19.33 -2.27
C LYS A 86 11.31 20.86 -2.33
N ILE A 87 10.40 21.39 -3.16
CA ILE A 87 10.14 22.84 -3.24
C ILE A 87 9.61 23.36 -1.90
N LEU A 88 8.56 22.76 -1.36
CA LEU A 88 7.96 23.21 -0.10
C LEU A 88 8.98 23.28 1.05
N TRP A 89 9.84 22.27 1.15
CA TRP A 89 10.84 22.20 2.20
C TRP A 89 12.06 23.10 1.94
N SER A 90 12.35 23.48 0.70
CA SER A 90 13.44 24.42 0.37
C SER A 90 13.08 25.90 0.61
N LEU A 91 11.79 26.25 0.71
CA LEU A 91 11.35 27.63 0.94
C LEU A 91 11.96 28.25 2.20
N GLY A 92 12.35 29.53 2.16
CA GLY A 92 12.88 30.29 3.30
C GLY A 92 11.84 30.72 4.35
N ILE A 93 10.72 29.99 4.47
CA ILE A 93 9.59 30.36 5.35
C ILE A 93 9.65 29.63 6.70
N PRO A 94 9.04 30.18 7.76
CA PRO A 94 8.94 29.53 9.06
C PRO A 94 8.38 28.11 8.98
N LYS A 95 8.93 27.19 9.79
CA LYS A 95 8.54 25.77 9.82
C LYS A 95 7.03 25.57 10.07
N LYS A 96 6.40 26.46 10.86
CA LYS A 96 4.95 26.42 11.11
C LYS A 96 4.14 26.57 9.81
N ILE A 97 4.58 27.44 8.90
CA ILE A 97 3.91 27.70 7.62
C ILE A 97 4.15 26.53 6.67
N LYS A 98 5.37 25.96 6.63
CA LYS A 98 5.65 24.74 5.84
C LYS A 98 4.74 23.58 6.23
N ASN A 99 4.61 23.32 7.54
CA ASN A 99 3.73 22.26 8.03
C ASN A 99 2.27 22.53 7.67
N PHE A 100 1.82 23.78 7.81
CA PHE A 100 0.47 24.16 7.42
C PHE A 100 0.20 23.91 5.93
N LEU A 101 1.10 24.36 5.05
CA LEU A 101 1.00 24.13 3.60
C LEU A 101 1.03 22.65 3.25
N TRP A 102 1.92 21.86 3.87
CA TRP A 102 1.94 20.41 3.67
C TRP A 102 0.59 19.77 4.04
N ARG A 103 0.01 20.14 5.19
CA ARG A 103 -1.32 19.66 5.61
C ARG A 103 -2.43 20.07 4.65
N ALA A 104 -2.37 21.29 4.11
CA ALA A 104 -3.32 21.77 3.11
C ALA A 104 -3.19 21.01 1.79
N MET A 105 -1.95 20.76 1.33
CA MET A 105 -1.67 20.06 0.06
C MET A 105 -2.05 18.58 0.08
N VAL A 106 -1.96 17.91 1.24
CA VAL A 106 -2.42 16.52 1.43
C VAL A 106 -3.90 16.48 1.84
N ASP A 107 -4.57 17.65 1.89
CA ASP A 107 -5.99 17.81 2.19
C ASP A 107 -6.45 17.14 3.50
N ILE A 108 -5.61 17.25 4.55
CA ILE A 108 -5.86 16.72 5.90
C ILE A 108 -6.29 17.81 6.90
N LEU A 109 -6.54 19.02 6.43
CA LEU A 109 -7.09 20.08 7.27
C LEU A 109 -8.55 19.76 7.61
N PRO A 110 -9.03 20.17 8.80
CA PRO A 110 -10.40 19.89 9.23
C PRO A 110 -11.38 20.83 8.54
N THR A 111 -11.57 20.67 7.23
CA THR A 111 -12.57 21.41 6.45
C THR A 111 -13.94 20.75 6.55
N GLY A 112 -15.01 21.50 6.27
CA GLY A 112 -16.38 20.98 6.28
C GLY A 112 -16.54 19.67 5.49
N THR A 113 -15.94 19.59 4.29
CA THR A 113 -15.93 18.34 3.50
C THR A 113 -15.22 17.18 4.20
N ARG A 114 -14.05 17.42 4.78
CA ARG A 114 -13.23 16.38 5.41
C ARG A 114 -13.83 15.86 6.72
N LEU A 115 -14.60 16.70 7.40
CA LEU A 115 -15.37 16.31 8.57
C LEU A 115 -16.60 15.49 8.15
N ALA A 116 -17.31 15.89 7.09
CA ALA A 116 -18.44 15.14 6.54
C ALA A 116 -18.02 13.76 5.98
N ASP A 117 -16.87 13.65 5.30
CA ASP A 117 -16.28 12.37 4.85
C ASP A 117 -16.07 11.40 6.03
N ARG A 118 -15.87 11.92 7.24
CA ARG A 118 -15.69 11.15 8.47
C ARG A 118 -17.01 10.92 9.22
N HIS A 119 -18.15 11.11 8.55
CA HIS A 119 -19.50 10.91 9.09
C HIS A 119 -19.82 11.83 10.28
N LEU A 120 -19.15 12.98 10.39
CA LEU A 120 -19.54 14.01 11.36
C LEU A 120 -20.68 14.84 10.76
N SER A 121 -21.74 15.04 11.54
CA SER A 121 -22.89 15.88 11.16
C SER A 121 -22.50 17.36 11.22
N VAL A 122 -21.79 17.83 10.20
CA VAL A 122 -21.41 19.23 10.03
C VAL A 122 -21.97 19.78 8.72
N ASP A 123 -22.24 21.08 8.69
CA ASP A 123 -22.51 21.78 7.44
C ASP A 123 -21.24 21.81 6.59
N CYS A 124 -21.36 21.36 5.34
CA CYS A 124 -20.27 21.32 4.38
C CYS A 124 -19.99 22.68 3.74
N ASN A 125 -20.86 23.68 3.93
CA ASN A 125 -20.68 25.00 3.36
C ASN A 125 -19.61 25.80 4.11
N CYS A 126 -18.89 26.62 3.36
CA CYS A 126 -17.86 27.50 3.87
C CYS A 126 -18.46 28.50 4.86
N ARG A 127 -17.95 28.54 6.09
CA ARG A 127 -18.42 29.47 7.13
C ARG A 127 -18.09 30.94 6.87
N LEU A 128 -17.27 31.24 5.86
CA LEU A 128 -16.89 32.61 5.51
C LEU A 128 -17.81 33.21 4.45
N CYS A 129 -17.99 32.51 3.32
CA CYS A 129 -18.84 33.03 2.24
C CYS A 129 -20.22 32.38 2.18
N GLU A 130 -20.46 31.26 2.87
CA GLU A 130 -21.72 30.50 2.92
C GLU A 130 -22.27 30.00 1.56
N GLU A 131 -21.59 30.31 0.45
CA GLU A 131 -22.05 30.02 -0.92
C GLU A 131 -21.50 28.72 -1.50
N ARG A 132 -20.34 28.25 -1.05
CA ARG A 132 -19.64 27.09 -1.63
C ARG A 132 -19.19 26.12 -0.55
N VAL A 133 -18.99 24.88 -0.98
CA VAL A 133 -18.48 23.80 -0.15
C VAL A 133 -17.07 24.12 0.37
N GLU A 134 -16.87 23.92 1.67
CA GLU A 134 -15.62 24.21 2.37
C GLU A 134 -14.55 23.15 2.06
N THR A 135 -13.67 23.48 1.12
CA THR A 135 -12.45 22.71 0.81
C THR A 135 -11.21 23.52 1.15
N SER A 136 -10.05 22.88 1.31
CA SER A 136 -8.78 23.58 1.54
C SER A 136 -8.48 24.60 0.45
N VAL A 137 -8.76 24.25 -0.82
CA VAL A 137 -8.56 25.14 -1.97
C VAL A 137 -9.54 26.31 -1.93
N HIS A 138 -10.81 26.05 -1.60
CA HIS A 138 -11.79 27.12 -1.47
C HIS A 138 -11.38 28.09 -0.36
N LEU A 139 -11.11 27.58 0.85
CA LEU A 139 -10.83 28.39 2.03
C LEU A 139 -9.61 29.30 1.86
N PHE A 140 -8.57 28.86 1.13
CA PHE A 140 -7.31 29.61 1.01
C PHE A 140 -7.10 30.32 -0.33
N SER A 141 -7.94 30.09 -1.36
CA SER A 141 -7.69 30.65 -2.69
C SER A 141 -8.94 31.11 -3.46
N GLN A 142 -10.07 30.42 -3.30
CA GLN A 142 -11.27 30.70 -4.10
C GLN A 142 -12.39 31.41 -3.33
N CYS A 143 -12.31 31.46 -2.01
CA CYS A 143 -13.28 32.16 -1.18
C CYS A 143 -13.12 33.68 -1.39
N ALA A 144 -14.25 34.38 -1.51
CA ALA A 144 -14.26 35.85 -1.62
C ALA A 144 -13.45 36.52 -0.50
N TRP A 145 -13.58 36.00 0.72
CA TRP A 145 -12.81 36.49 1.88
C TRP A 145 -11.31 36.26 1.77
N ALA A 146 -10.88 35.15 1.16
CA ALA A 146 -9.46 34.85 0.95
C ALA A 146 -8.84 35.73 -0.15
N GLN A 147 -9.65 36.20 -1.10
CA GLN A 147 -9.21 37.06 -2.21
C GLN A 147 -9.15 38.56 -1.85
N ILE A 148 -9.70 38.94 -0.69
CA ILE A 148 -9.67 40.33 -0.20
C ILE A 148 -8.32 40.66 0.47
N VAL A 149 -7.54 39.64 0.86
CA VAL A 149 -6.23 39.76 1.51
C VAL A 149 -5.10 39.81 0.49
#